data_AF-A1HQI4-F1
#
_entry.id   AF-A1HQI4-F1
#
_cell.length_a   1.000
_cell.length_b   1.000
_cell.length_c   1.000
_cell.angle_alpha   90.00
_cell.angle_beta   90.00
_cell.angle_gamma   90.00
#
_symmetry.space_group_name_H-M   'P 1'
#
loop_
_entity.id
_entity.type
_entity.pdbx_description
1 polymer ?
#
loop_
_entity_poly.entity_id
_entity_poly.type
_entity_poly.pdbx_seq_one_letter_code
_entity_poly.pdbx_strand_id
1 'polypeptide(L)'
;MKARSKELLDRSIAAMVAAIDVYNKPDFPYRAESFTILALNSWELLLKAKWLADHDNRMSSLYVPEKGSKKRTTYKRTRSGNRQTHSSDYLIKKLVETKALDENARRNLEALTELRDTSVHFYHRSGTLAEILQELGMACLKNFVSAGMSGLVNTYRNSIFILCRFHL
;
A
#
# COMPACT_ATOMS: atom_id res chain seq x y z
N MET A 1 -22.47 11.82 -0.51
CA MET A 1 -21.52 10.89 0.12
C MET A 1 -20.23 10.86 -0.69
N LYS A 2 -19.08 10.68 -0.04
CA LYS A 2 -17.77 10.61 -0.72
C LYS A 2 -17.70 9.31 -1.55
N ALA A 3 -17.04 9.35 -2.72
CA ALA A 3 -16.81 8.14 -3.51
C ALA A 3 -15.95 7.14 -2.73
N ARG A 4 -16.21 5.84 -2.87
CA ARG A 4 -15.51 4.77 -2.12
C ARG A 4 -14.01 4.75 -2.41
N SER A 5 -13.62 4.98 -3.67
CA SER A 5 -12.22 5.13 -4.06
C SER A 5 -11.55 6.30 -3.33
N LYS A 6 -12.26 7.43 -3.19
CA LYS A 6 -11.75 8.62 -2.51
C LYS A 6 -11.63 8.40 -0.99
N GLU A 7 -12.55 7.65 -0.39
CA GLU A 7 -12.46 7.26 1.02
C GLU A 7 -11.26 6.33 1.28
N LEU A 8 -11.06 5.30 0.45
CA LEU A 8 -9.87 4.45 0.55
C LEU A 8 -8.58 5.24 0.36
N LEU A 9 -8.58 6.21 -0.55
CA LEU A 9 -7.43 7.07 -0.75
C LEU A 9 -7.10 7.92 0.49
N ASP A 10 -8.09 8.52 1.16
CA ASP A 10 -7.80 9.26 2.39
C ASP A 10 -7.20 8.34 3.46
N ARG A 11 -7.72 7.12 3.57
CA ARG A 11 -7.21 6.12 4.52
C ARG A 11 -5.79 5.67 4.18
N SER A 12 -5.50 5.50 2.88
CA SER A 12 -4.15 5.24 2.38
C SER A 12 -3.19 6.36 2.79
N ILE A 13 -3.55 7.63 2.53
CA ILE A 13 -2.72 8.79 2.90
C ILE A 13 -2.51 8.84 4.42
N ALA A 14 -3.57 8.66 5.22
CA ALA A 14 -3.46 8.63 6.67
C ALA A 14 -2.54 7.51 7.17
N ALA A 15 -2.62 6.31 6.56
CA ALA A 15 -1.72 5.20 6.88
C ALA A 15 -0.26 5.50 6.50
N MET A 16 -0.01 6.19 5.38
CA MET A 16 1.35 6.61 5.01
C MET A 16 1.91 7.64 6.00
N VAL A 17 1.10 8.63 6.39
CA VAL A 17 1.51 9.63 7.40
C VAL A 17 1.85 8.93 8.72
N ALA A 18 1.02 7.99 9.17
CA ALA A 18 1.29 7.20 10.36
C ALA A 18 2.59 6.37 10.24
N ALA A 19 2.89 5.83 9.06
CA ALA A 19 4.16 5.13 8.81
C ALA A 19 5.35 6.08 9.04
N ILE A 20 5.31 7.27 8.42
CA ILE A 20 6.37 8.29 8.54
C ILE A 20 6.53 8.75 9.99
N ASP A 21 5.43 9.00 10.70
CA ASP A 21 5.46 9.42 12.10
C ASP A 21 6.14 8.38 12.99
N VAL A 22 5.86 7.09 12.77
CA VAL A 22 6.52 6.00 13.51
C VAL A 22 8.00 5.91 13.18
N TYR A 23 8.38 6.07 11.91
CA TYR A 23 9.79 6.06 11.50
C TYR A 23 10.58 7.20 12.15
N ASN A 24 9.98 8.39 12.22
CA ASN A 24 10.60 9.60 12.76
C ASN A 24 10.66 9.65 14.30
N LYS A 25 10.06 8.68 15.01
CA LYS A 25 10.16 8.64 16.48
C LYS A 25 11.59 8.27 16.90
N PRO A 26 12.25 9.09 17.74
CA PRO A 26 13.52 8.70 18.35
C PRO A 26 13.29 7.51 19.31
N ASP A 27 14.33 6.69 19.49
CA ASP A 27 14.35 5.58 20.45
C ASP A 27 13.16 4.61 20.35
N PHE A 28 12.73 4.30 19.13
CA PHE A 28 11.69 3.31 18.85
C PHE A 28 12.31 2.05 18.22
N PRO A 29 12.60 0.98 19.00
CA PRO A 29 13.36 -0.17 18.52
C PRO A 29 12.70 -0.94 17.37
N TYR A 30 11.37 -0.88 17.23
CA TYR A 30 10.59 -1.60 16.21
C TYR A 30 10.21 -0.70 15.02
N ARG A 31 10.95 0.40 14.79
CA ARG A 31 10.51 1.50 13.89
C ARG A 31 10.51 1.07 12.45
N ALA A 32 11.49 0.26 12.06
CA ALA A 32 11.68 -0.12 10.68
C ALA A 32 10.60 -1.12 10.25
N GLU A 33 10.31 -2.09 11.11
CA GLU A 33 9.25 -3.06 10.93
C GLU A 33 7.88 -2.36 10.91
N SER A 34 7.63 -1.48 11.88
CA SER A 34 6.37 -0.73 11.95
C SER A 34 6.15 0.16 10.74
N PHE A 35 7.18 0.88 10.29
CA PHE A 35 7.11 1.67 9.05
C PHE A 35 6.76 0.76 7.86
N THR A 36 7.47 -0.36 7.70
CA THR A 36 7.28 -1.26 6.54
C THR A 36 5.86 -1.81 6.50
N ILE A 37 5.32 -2.24 7.64
CA ILE A 37 3.96 -2.75 7.76
C ILE A 37 2.92 -1.67 7.40
N LEU A 38 3.07 -0.47 7.96
CA LEU A 38 2.13 0.64 7.73
C LEU A 38 2.23 1.20 6.29
N ALA A 39 3.44 1.30 5.75
CA ALA A 39 3.67 1.75 4.37
C ALA A 39 3.07 0.78 3.35
N LEU A 40 3.21 -0.54 3.55
CA LEU A 40 2.57 -1.53 2.68
C LEU A 40 1.05 -1.52 2.80
N ASN A 41 0.50 -1.35 4.01
CA ASN A 41 -0.95 -1.18 4.19
C ASN A 41 -1.44 0.05 3.40
N SER A 42 -0.74 1.17 3.53
CA SER A 42 -1.03 2.38 2.77
C SER A 42 -1.05 2.12 1.27
N TRP A 43 -0.05 1.43 0.73
CA TRP A 43 0.00 1.04 -0.67
C TRP A 43 -1.14 0.11 -1.09
N GLU A 44 -1.47 -0.89 -0.27
CA GLU A 44 -2.60 -1.78 -0.55
C GLU A 44 -3.91 -0.99 -0.66
N LEU A 45 -4.14 -0.03 0.24
CA LEU A 45 -5.30 0.87 0.18
C LEU A 45 -5.28 1.76 -1.08
N LEU A 46 -4.11 2.28 -1.47
CA LEU A 46 -3.96 3.09 -2.69
C LEU A 46 -4.29 2.28 -3.95
N LEU A 47 -3.75 1.08 -4.05
CA LEU A 47 -3.99 0.18 -5.19
C LEU A 47 -5.49 -0.17 -5.30
N LYS A 48 -6.14 -0.47 -4.17
CA LYS A 48 -7.58 -0.71 -4.11
C LYS A 48 -8.40 0.53 -4.47
N ALA A 49 -7.97 1.72 -4.04
CA ALA A 49 -8.61 2.98 -4.39
C ALA A 49 -8.55 3.23 -5.90
N LYS A 50 -7.37 3.05 -6.52
CA LYS A 50 -7.17 3.17 -7.96
C LYS A 50 -8.02 2.16 -8.73
N TRP A 51 -8.01 0.90 -8.31
CA TRP A 51 -8.83 -0.15 -8.91
C TRP A 51 -10.32 0.21 -8.88
N LEU A 52 -10.84 0.68 -7.74
CA LEU A 52 -12.23 1.10 -7.65
C LEU A 52 -12.53 2.32 -8.53
N ALA A 53 -11.60 3.28 -8.63
CA ALA A 53 -11.78 4.44 -9.50
C ALA A 53 -11.92 4.02 -10.97
N ASP A 54 -11.11 3.06 -11.42
CA ASP A 54 -11.13 2.55 -12.80
C ASP A 54 -12.34 1.65 -13.11
N HIS A 55 -13.05 1.20 -12.07
CA HIS A 55 -14.19 0.27 -12.19
C HIS A 55 -15.49 0.88 -11.64
N ASP A 56 -15.68 2.19 -11.80
CA ASP A 56 -16.93 2.90 -11.46
C ASP A 56 -17.34 2.79 -9.98
N ASN A 57 -16.36 2.69 -9.07
CA ASN A 57 -16.57 2.48 -7.63
C ASN A 57 -17.38 1.21 -7.28
N ARG A 58 -17.38 0.21 -8.16
CA ARG A 58 -18.07 -1.08 -7.94
C ARG A 58 -17.26 -1.97 -6.99
N MET A 59 -17.74 -2.13 -5.76
CA MET A 59 -17.09 -3.01 -4.77
C MET A 59 -16.93 -4.46 -5.23
N SER A 60 -17.85 -4.95 -6.06
CA SER A 60 -17.81 -6.30 -6.62
C SER A 60 -16.55 -6.57 -7.46
N SER A 61 -15.95 -5.54 -8.07
CA SER A 61 -14.71 -5.70 -8.85
C SER A 61 -13.51 -5.98 -7.97
N LEU A 62 -13.58 -5.67 -6.67
CA LEU A 62 -12.48 -5.85 -5.73
C LEU A 62 -12.50 -7.22 -5.04
N TYR A 63 -13.60 -7.97 -5.16
CA TYR A 63 -13.77 -9.24 -4.46
C TYR A 63 -13.28 -10.42 -5.28
N VAL A 64 -12.62 -11.36 -4.61
CA VAL A 64 -12.11 -12.58 -5.25
C VAL A 64 -13.28 -13.52 -5.57
N PRO A 65 -13.54 -13.84 -6.85
CA PRO A 65 -14.61 -14.76 -7.20
C PRO A 65 -14.28 -16.19 -6.75
N GLU A 66 -15.31 -16.91 -6.34
CA GLU A 66 -15.23 -18.32 -5.99
C GLU A 66 -15.30 -19.18 -7.26
N LYS A 67 -14.39 -20.15 -7.40
CA LYS A 67 -14.37 -21.07 -8.53
C LYS A 67 -15.46 -22.14 -8.31
N GLY A 68 -16.43 -22.25 -9.21
CA GLY A 68 -17.33 -23.42 -9.28
C GLY A 68 -18.84 -23.15 -9.26
N SER A 69 -19.31 -21.92 -9.01
CA SER A 69 -20.75 -21.65 -9.05
C SER A 69 -21.23 -21.34 -10.48
N LYS A 70 -21.82 -22.33 -11.16
CA LYS A 70 -22.33 -22.22 -12.54
C LYS A 70 -23.61 -21.36 -12.68
N LYS A 71 -24.23 -20.92 -11.58
CA LYS A 71 -25.52 -20.20 -11.60
C LYS A 71 -25.47 -18.76 -11.05
N ARG A 72 -24.55 -18.42 -10.14
CA ARG A 72 -24.42 -17.07 -9.56
C ARG A 72 -22.97 -16.78 -9.13
N THR A 73 -22.48 -15.58 -9.42
CA THR A 73 -21.18 -15.11 -8.93
C THR A 73 -21.18 -15.10 -7.41
N THR A 74 -20.33 -15.94 -6.83
CA THR A 74 -20.06 -16.04 -5.40
C THR A 74 -18.64 -15.55 -5.16
N TYR A 75 -18.37 -15.07 -3.95
CA TYR A 75 -17.07 -14.50 -3.59
C TYR A 75 -16.48 -15.28 -2.43
N LYS A 76 -15.17 -15.48 -2.47
CA LYS A 76 -14.43 -16.06 -1.34
C LYS A 76 -14.66 -15.23 -0.08
N ARG A 77 -14.67 -15.89 1.06
CA ARG A 77 -14.82 -15.24 2.37
C ARG A 77 -13.55 -15.42 3.20
N THR A 78 -13.26 -14.40 4.00
CA THR A 78 -12.23 -14.42 5.04
C THR A 78 -12.68 -15.26 6.23
N ARG A 79 -11.77 -15.55 7.16
CA ARG A 79 -12.07 -16.27 8.41
C ARG A 79 -13.20 -15.61 9.22
N SER A 80 -13.30 -14.29 9.15
CA SER A 80 -14.35 -13.50 9.82
C SER A 80 -15.68 -13.44 9.05
N GLY A 81 -15.81 -14.17 7.92
CA GLY A 81 -17.02 -14.19 7.11
C GLY A 81 -17.19 -13.02 6.12
N ASN A 82 -16.30 -12.02 6.15
CA ASN A 82 -16.28 -10.91 5.20
C ASN A 82 -15.83 -11.36 3.80
N ARG A 83 -16.30 -10.69 2.74
CA ARG A 83 -15.82 -10.95 1.36
C ARG A 83 -14.33 -10.67 1.26
N GLN A 84 -13.58 -11.63 0.72
CA GLN A 84 -12.15 -11.49 0.49
C GLN A 84 -11.91 -10.55 -0.68
N THR A 85 -11.05 -9.56 -0.47
CA THR A 85 -10.60 -8.66 -1.55
C THR A 85 -9.37 -9.22 -2.24
N HIS A 86 -9.12 -8.79 -3.48
CA HIS A 86 -7.85 -9.04 -4.16
C HIS A 86 -6.64 -8.56 -3.31
N SER A 87 -5.55 -9.33 -3.36
CA SER A 87 -4.28 -8.99 -2.70
C SER A 87 -3.55 -7.86 -3.42
N SER A 88 -2.57 -7.25 -2.74
CA SER A 88 -1.62 -6.30 -3.32
C SER A 88 -0.99 -6.84 -4.60
N ASP A 89 -0.46 -8.07 -4.57
CA ASP A 89 0.30 -8.65 -5.70
C ASP A 89 -0.57 -8.79 -6.95
N TYR A 90 -1.82 -9.20 -6.77
CA TYR A 90 -2.79 -9.28 -7.87
C TYR A 90 -3.03 -7.90 -8.48
N LEU A 91 -3.26 -6.88 -7.63
CA LEU A 91 -3.58 -5.53 -8.08
C LEU A 91 -2.37 -4.85 -8.72
N ILE A 92 -1.17 -5.02 -8.16
CA ILE A 92 0.09 -4.53 -8.72
C ILE A 92 0.26 -5.09 -10.12
N LYS A 93 0.18 -6.42 -10.29
CA LYS A 93 0.29 -7.07 -11.59
C LYS A 93 -0.70 -6.49 -12.59
N LYS A 94 -1.98 -6.36 -12.20
CA LYS A 94 -3.03 -5.83 -13.09
C LYS A 94 -2.81 -4.37 -13.47
N LEU A 95 -2.38 -3.53 -12.53
CA LEU A 95 -2.15 -2.10 -12.78
C LEU A 95 -0.90 -1.86 -13.63
N VAL A 96 0.11 -2.73 -13.55
CA VAL A 96 1.27 -2.71 -14.46
C VAL A 96 0.86 -3.13 -15.87
N GLU A 97 0.06 -4.19 -16.02
CA GLU A 97 -0.50 -4.63 -17.31
C GLU A 97 -1.27 -3.49 -18.01
N THR A 98 -2.00 -2.67 -17.25
CA THR A 98 -2.74 -1.51 -17.77
C THR A 98 -1.92 -0.22 -17.85
N LYS A 99 -0.60 -0.26 -17.59
CA LYS A 99 0.30 0.90 -17.53
C LYS A 99 -0.14 2.00 -16.55
N ALA A 100 -0.94 1.65 -15.56
CA ALA A 100 -1.41 2.53 -14.50
C ALA A 100 -0.44 2.59 -13.30
N LEU A 101 0.49 1.64 -13.21
CA LEU A 101 1.56 1.60 -12.23
C LEU A 101 2.90 1.41 -12.96
N ASP A 102 3.90 2.20 -12.59
CA ASP A 102 5.24 2.12 -13.17
C ASP A 102 5.98 0.85 -12.72
N GLU A 103 6.84 0.34 -13.59
CA GLU A 103 7.62 -0.87 -13.34
C GLU A 103 8.63 -0.70 -12.18
N ASN A 104 9.17 0.51 -11.97
CA ASN A 104 10.02 0.77 -10.81
C ASN A 104 9.22 0.77 -9.50
N ALA A 105 7.97 1.25 -9.54
CA ALA A 105 7.07 1.17 -8.40
C ALA A 105 6.72 -0.28 -8.07
N ARG A 106 6.48 -1.13 -9.08
CA ARG A 106 6.31 -2.58 -8.90
C ARG A 106 7.49 -3.20 -8.16
N ARG A 107 8.72 -2.99 -8.64
CA ARG A 107 9.94 -3.56 -8.05
C ARG A 107 10.16 -3.09 -6.62
N ASN A 108 9.89 -1.82 -6.34
CA ASN A 108 9.99 -1.28 -4.99
C ASN A 108 8.95 -1.91 -4.04
N LEU A 109 7.72 -2.14 -4.51
CA LEU A 109 6.68 -2.81 -3.72
C LEU A 109 6.98 -4.28 -3.46
N GLU A 110 7.57 -4.98 -4.42
CA GLU A 110 8.04 -6.36 -4.25
C GLU A 110 9.11 -6.43 -3.15
N ALA A 111 10.13 -5.57 -3.23
CA ALA A 111 11.18 -5.52 -2.21
C ALA A 111 10.65 -5.13 -0.82
N LEU A 112 9.68 -4.21 -0.72
CA LEU A 112 9.00 -3.90 0.55
C LEU A 112 8.21 -5.10 1.08
N THR A 113 7.55 -5.86 0.20
CA THR A 113 6.77 -7.04 0.58
C THR A 113 7.68 -8.12 1.16
N GLU A 114 8.82 -8.38 0.52
CA GLU A 114 9.85 -9.29 1.05
C GLU A 114 10.39 -8.82 2.41
N LEU A 115 10.65 -7.51 2.53
CA LEU A 115 11.09 -6.90 3.79
C LEU A 115 10.05 -7.10 4.90
N ARG A 116 8.77 -6.90 4.58
CA ARG A 116 7.67 -7.09 5.53
C ARG A 116 7.55 -8.55 5.94
N ASP A 117 7.56 -9.47 4.98
CA ASP A 117 7.39 -10.90 5.27
C ASP A 117 8.50 -11.38 6.21
N THR A 118 9.72 -10.92 6.00
CA THR A 118 10.83 -11.19 6.92
C THR A 118 10.60 -10.51 8.28
N SER A 119 10.18 -9.24 8.29
CA SER A 119 9.98 -8.44 9.52
C SER A 119 8.84 -8.93 10.44
N VAL A 120 7.77 -9.50 9.87
CA VAL A 120 6.62 -10.01 10.66
C VAL A 120 6.77 -11.46 11.07
N HIS A 121 7.60 -12.23 10.37
CA HIS A 121 7.77 -13.67 10.64
C HIS A 121 9.05 -13.99 11.42
N PHE A 122 10.07 -13.12 11.41
CA PHE A 122 11.32 -13.37 12.11
C PHE A 122 11.99 -12.09 12.64
N TYR A 123 12.78 -12.21 13.71
CA TYR A 123 13.51 -11.08 14.28
C TYR A 123 14.72 -10.72 13.40
N HIS A 124 14.97 -9.44 13.20
CA HIS A 124 16.22 -8.95 12.59
C HIS A 124 17.22 -8.62 13.70
N ARG A 125 18.42 -9.23 13.65
CA ARG A 125 19.48 -9.00 14.65
C ARG A 125 20.43 -7.84 14.30
N SER A 126 20.29 -7.19 13.15
CA SER A 126 21.25 -6.20 12.65
C SER A 126 20.60 -4.88 12.24
N GLY A 127 21.38 -3.78 12.35
CA GLY A 127 21.03 -2.44 11.86
C GLY A 127 20.84 -2.35 10.34
N THR A 128 21.12 -3.42 9.61
CA THR A 128 20.95 -3.56 8.15
C THR A 128 19.52 -3.28 7.69
N LEU A 129 18.52 -3.63 8.51
CA LEU A 129 17.12 -3.33 8.20
C LEU A 129 16.87 -1.81 8.13
N ALA A 130 17.48 -1.03 9.02
CA ALA A 130 17.33 0.41 9.04
C ALA A 130 18.02 1.08 7.84
N GLU A 131 19.18 0.57 7.43
CA GLU A 131 19.94 1.03 6.25
C GLU A 131 19.20 0.74 4.96
N ILE A 132 18.74 -0.52 4.76
CA ILE A 132 17.90 -0.91 3.62
C ILE A 132 16.65 -0.02 3.58
N LEU A 133 16.04 0.23 4.74
CA LEU A 133 14.81 1.00 4.80
C LEU A 133 15.00 2.49 4.46
N GLN A 134 16.18 3.08 4.64
CA GLN A 134 16.41 4.46 4.22
C GLN A 134 16.25 4.60 2.70
N GLU A 135 16.99 3.82 1.92
CA GLU A 135 16.93 3.91 0.46
C GLU A 135 15.58 3.45 -0.07
N LEU A 136 15.10 2.31 0.42
CA LEU A 136 13.91 1.64 -0.05
C LEU A 136 12.63 2.38 0.40
N GLY A 137 12.66 2.98 1.59
CA GLY A 137 11.62 3.85 2.13
C GLY A 137 11.53 5.20 1.43
N MET A 138 12.66 5.81 1.06
CA MET A 138 12.65 7.02 0.22
C MET A 138 12.07 6.74 -1.16
N ALA A 139 12.46 5.62 -1.79
CA ALA A 139 11.89 5.20 -3.06
C ALA A 139 10.37 4.91 -2.93
N CYS A 140 9.96 4.25 -1.86
CA CYS A 140 8.55 4.00 -1.52
C CYS A 140 7.73 5.28 -1.49
N LEU A 141 8.20 6.30 -0.77
CA LEU A 141 7.49 7.56 -0.62
C LEU A 141 7.43 8.35 -1.94
N LYS A 142 8.54 8.39 -2.69
CA LYS A 142 8.57 9.02 -4.02
C LYS A 142 7.58 8.36 -4.98
N ASN A 143 7.58 7.03 -5.01
CA ASN A 143 6.67 6.25 -5.86
C ASN A 143 5.21 6.43 -5.43
N PHE A 144 4.94 6.49 -4.11
CA PHE A 144 3.59 6.65 -3.57
C PHE A 144 3.00 8.00 -3.95
N VAL A 145 3.79 9.07 -3.81
CA VAL A 145 3.40 10.41 -4.23
C VAL A 145 3.14 10.45 -5.74
N SER A 146 4.04 9.88 -6.55
CA SER A 146 3.88 9.81 -8.01
C SER A 146 2.59 9.07 -8.42
N ALA A 147 2.33 7.90 -7.83
CA ALA A 147 1.13 7.10 -8.10
C ALA A 147 -0.17 7.78 -7.65
N GLY A 148 -0.14 8.52 -6.53
CA GLY A 148 -1.28 9.32 -6.08
C GLY A 148 -1.55 10.54 -6.98
N MET A 149 -0.50 11.11 -7.57
CA MET A 149 -0.57 12.31 -8.41
C MET A 149 -1.19 12.07 -9.80
N SER A 150 -1.33 10.82 -10.25
CA SER A 150 -1.91 10.48 -11.57
C SER A 150 -3.43 10.67 -11.69
N GLY A 151 -4.07 11.47 -10.80
CA GLY A 151 -5.46 11.88 -10.94
C GLY A 151 -6.27 12.05 -9.64
N LEU A 152 -5.73 11.77 -8.46
CA LEU A 152 -6.52 11.77 -7.22
C LEU A 152 -5.92 12.52 -6.01
N VAL A 153 -4.63 12.86 -6.01
CA VAL A 153 -3.95 13.46 -4.85
C VAL A 153 -3.38 14.83 -5.20
N ASN A 154 -4.16 15.89 -5.00
CA ASN A 154 -3.64 17.28 -5.05
C ASN A 154 -3.58 17.93 -3.65
N THR A 155 -4.30 17.39 -2.65
CA THR A 155 -4.49 18.06 -1.35
C THR A 155 -3.38 17.80 -0.31
N TYR A 156 -2.56 16.74 -0.45
CA TYR A 156 -1.57 16.34 0.59
C TYR A 156 -0.11 16.43 0.16
N ARG A 157 0.15 17.04 -1.00
CA ARG A 157 1.50 17.15 -1.58
C ARG A 157 2.48 17.85 -0.62
N ASN A 158 2.08 18.96 -0.02
CA ASN A 158 2.97 19.73 0.86
C ASN A 158 3.23 19.01 2.19
N SER A 159 2.23 18.32 2.77
CA SER A 159 2.40 17.60 4.04
C SER A 159 3.35 16.42 3.91
N ILE A 160 3.24 15.62 2.84
CA ILE A 160 4.13 14.47 2.62
C ILE A 160 5.56 14.94 2.32
N PHE A 161 5.74 15.99 1.51
CA PHE A 161 7.08 16.53 1.23
C PHE A 161 7.77 17.13 2.47
N ILE A 162 7.03 17.75 3.38
CA ILE A 162 7.58 18.31 4.63
C ILE A 162 7.97 17.19 5.62
N LEU A 163 7.16 16.13 5.70
CA LEU A 163 7.42 14.96 6.55
C LEU A 163 8.55 14.05 6.04
N CYS A 164 8.83 14.07 4.73
CA CYS A 164 9.93 13.33 4.09
C CYS A 164 11.33 13.93 4.34
N ARG A 165 11.50 14.92 5.22
CA ARG A 165 12.84 15.25 5.74
C ARG A 165 13.28 14.15 6.73
N PHE A 166 13.65 13.00 6.17
CA PHE A 166 14.51 12.02 6.84
C PHE A 166 15.75 12.81 7.31
N HIS A 167 15.83 13.11 8.60
CA HIS A 167 17.08 13.60 9.16
C HIS A 167 18.02 12.40 9.19
N LEU A 168 18.97 12.40 8.26
CA LEU A 168 20.19 11.61 8.33
C LEU A 168 20.98 12.00 9.59
#